data_AF-A0A534SJJ7-F1
#
_entry.id   AF-A0A534SJJ7-F1
#
_cell.length_a   1.000
_cell.length_b   1.000
_cell.length_c   1.000
_cell.angle_alpha   90.00
_cell.angle_beta   90.00
_cell.angle_gamma   90.00
#
_symmetry.space_group_name_H-M   'P 1'
#
loop_
_entity.id
_entity.type
_entity.pdbx_description
1 polymer ?
#
loop_
_entity_poly.entity_id
_entity_poly.type
_entity_poly.pdbx_seq_one_letter_code
_entity_poly.pdbx_strand_id
1 'polypeptide(L)'
;MGRGVKVLFLVTRLPVPPWRGDQVRAYHHLRLLARAHEITCCALLTRPPPARLRAEVAALGVRLVVVPLGMLGAVPALARALLWCARRPICRRKGARRRSST
;
A
#
# COMPACT_ATOMS: atom_id res chain seq x y z
N MET A 1 -28.39 10.29 3.79
CA MET A 1 -27.35 10.06 2.77
C MET A 1 -26.14 10.90 3.12
N GLY A 2 -25.08 10.32 3.69
CA GLY A 2 -23.87 11.07 4.00
C GLY A 2 -23.26 11.60 2.72
N ARG A 3 -22.93 12.91 2.66
CA ARG A 3 -22.24 13.50 1.51
C ARG A 3 -20.99 12.68 1.19
N GLY A 4 -20.84 12.26 -0.06
CA GLY A 4 -19.64 11.56 -0.50
C GLY A 4 -18.41 12.44 -0.26
N VAL A 5 -17.43 11.92 0.47
CA VAL A 5 -16.15 12.60 0.71
C VAL A 5 -15.14 12.19 -0.35
N LYS A 6 -14.14 13.06 -0.58
CA LYS A 6 -13.00 12.78 -1.44
C LYS A 6 -11.91 12.08 -0.62
N VAL A 7 -11.58 10.85 -0.99
CA VAL A 7 -10.61 10.01 -0.25
C VAL A 7 -9.39 9.74 -1.12
N LEU A 8 -8.22 10.10 -0.62
CA LEU A 8 -6.95 9.68 -1.21
C LEU A 8 -6.52 8.35 -0.56
N PHE A 9 -6.50 7.28 -1.36
CA PHE A 9 -6.11 5.96 -0.91
C PHE A 9 -4.71 5.62 -1.43
N LEU A 10 -3.72 5.60 -0.53
CA LEU A 10 -2.32 5.41 -0.88
C LEU A 10 -1.91 3.93 -0.78
N VAL A 11 -1.32 3.38 -1.84
CA VAL A 11 -0.88 1.97 -1.87
C VAL A 11 0.53 1.82 -2.44
N THR A 12 1.31 0.90 -1.87
CA THR A 12 2.66 0.54 -2.35
C THR A 12 2.65 -0.66 -3.28
N ARG A 13 1.52 -1.36 -3.38
CA ARG A 13 1.26 -2.46 -4.33
C ARG A 13 -0.10 -2.24 -4.95
N LEU A 14 -0.25 -2.67 -6.19
CA LEU A 14 -1.55 -2.60 -6.85
C LEU A 14 -2.53 -3.54 -6.11
N PRO A 15 -3.76 -3.09 -5.81
CA PRO A 15 -4.76 -3.90 -5.10
C PRO A 15 -5.31 -5.05 -5.96
N VAL A 16 -5.04 -5.05 -7.27
CA VAL A 16 -5.46 -6.07 -8.22
C VAL A 16 -4.23 -6.64 -8.94
N PRO A 17 -4.13 -7.96 -9.14
CA PRO A 17 -4.98 -9.02 -8.58
C PRO A 17 -4.71 -9.24 -7.07
N PRO A 18 -5.71 -9.63 -6.27
CA PRO A 18 -5.58 -9.72 -4.82
C PRO A 18 -4.96 -11.07 -4.38
N TRP A 19 -3.66 -11.24 -4.61
CA TRP A 19 -2.95 -12.49 -4.23
C TRP A 19 -2.35 -12.44 -2.84
N ARG A 20 -1.98 -11.26 -2.36
CA ARG A 20 -1.38 -11.06 -1.03
C ARG A 20 -2.40 -10.48 -0.06
N GLY A 21 -2.26 -10.79 1.23
CA GLY A 21 -3.19 -10.31 2.26
C GLY A 21 -3.36 -8.79 2.30
N ASP A 22 -2.29 -8.02 2.04
CA ASP A 22 -2.36 -6.57 1.94
C ASP A 22 -3.19 -6.10 0.73
N GLN A 23 -3.04 -6.78 -0.42
CA GLN A 23 -3.81 -6.51 -1.63
C GLN A 23 -5.28 -6.89 -1.47
N VAL A 24 -5.58 -8.04 -0.85
CA VAL A 24 -6.95 -8.50 -0.56
C VAL A 24 -7.69 -7.45 0.27
N ARG A 25 -7.07 -6.97 1.35
CA ARG A 25 -7.67 -5.93 2.20
C ARG A 25 -7.91 -4.64 1.41
N ALA A 26 -6.91 -4.18 0.67
CA ALA A 26 -7.02 -2.95 -0.12
C ALA A 26 -8.13 -3.06 -1.19
N TYR A 27 -8.21 -4.20 -1.88
CA TYR A 27 -9.24 -4.49 -2.88
C TYR A 27 -10.66 -4.39 -2.30
N HIS A 28 -10.92 -5.08 -1.19
CA HIS A 28 -12.24 -5.05 -0.56
C HIS A 28 -12.60 -3.69 0.02
N HIS A 29 -11.64 -2.99 0.62
CA HIS A 29 -11.86 -1.61 1.08
C HIS A 29 -12.24 -0.68 -0.07
N LEU A 30 -11.49 -0.69 -1.17
CA LEU A 30 -11.79 0.14 -2.33
C LEU A 30 -13.17 -0.19 -2.91
N ARG A 31 -13.50 -1.47 -3.07
CA ARG A 31 -14.79 -1.93 -3.59
C ARG A 31 -15.98 -1.45 -2.75
N LEU A 32 -15.84 -1.39 -1.43
CA LEU A 32 -16.91 -0.95 -0.54
C LEU A 32 -16.98 0.59 -0.44
N LEU A 33 -15.84 1.25 -0.28
CA LEU A 33 -15.77 2.71 -0.14
C LEU A 33 -16.16 3.43 -1.44
N ALA A 34 -15.83 2.88 -2.61
CA ALA A 34 -16.12 3.50 -3.90
C ALA A 34 -17.62 3.62 -4.19
N ARG A 35 -18.46 2.86 -3.47
CA ARG A 35 -19.93 2.94 -3.59
C ARG A 35 -20.51 4.22 -2.98
N ALA A 36 -19.81 4.82 -2.02
CA ALA A 36 -20.31 5.95 -1.25
C ALA A 36 -19.41 7.19 -1.32
N HIS A 37 -18.18 7.04 -1.82
CA HIS A 37 -17.15 8.07 -1.79
C HIS A 37 -16.40 8.17 -3.12
N GLU A 38 -15.90 9.37 -3.42
CA GLU A 38 -15.04 9.59 -4.57
C GLU A 38 -13.60 9.24 -4.15
N ILE A 39 -13.05 8.17 -4.71
CA ILE A 39 -11.73 7.67 -4.31
C ILE A 39 -10.72 7.91 -5.41
N THR A 40 -9.61 8.54 -5.03
CA THR A 40 -8.38 8.55 -5.82
C THR A 40 -7.41 7.53 -5.23
N CYS A 41 -7.15 6.44 -5.94
CA CYS A 41 -6.16 5.44 -5.56
C CYS A 41 -4.79 5.86 -6.12
N CYS A 42 -3.87 6.23 -5.24
CA CYS A 42 -2.50 6.59 -5.61
C CYS A 42 -1.57 5.40 -5.39
N ALA A 43 -1.09 4.81 -6.49
CA ALA A 43 -0.18 3.68 -6.49
C ALA A 43 1.27 4.16 -6.61
N LEU A 44 1.99 4.03 -5.51
CA LEU A 44 3.40 4.35 -5.34
C LEU A 44 4.25 3.15 -5.80
N LEU A 45 4.53 3.06 -7.11
CA LEU A 45 5.18 1.91 -7.72
C LEU A 45 6.51 2.30 -8.35
N THR A 46 7.51 1.40 -8.35
CA THR A 46 8.78 1.66 -9.05
C THR A 46 8.65 1.55 -10.57
N ARG A 47 7.71 0.71 -11.04
CA ARG A 47 7.43 0.49 -12.46
C ARG A 47 5.93 0.62 -12.72
N PRO A 48 5.54 1.19 -13.89
CA PRO A 48 4.13 1.30 -14.24
C PRO A 48 3.54 -0.11 -14.47
N PRO A 49 2.32 -0.39 -13.95
CA PRO A 49 1.66 -1.66 -14.15
C PRO A 49 1.10 -1.78 -15.59
N PRO A 50 0.94 -3.01 -16.10
CA PRO A 50 0.34 -3.26 -17.41
C PRO A 50 -1.08 -2.67 -17.51
N ALA A 51 -1.50 -2.30 -18.71
CA ALA A 51 -2.77 -1.61 -18.96
C ALA A 51 -3.99 -2.40 -18.46
N ARG A 52 -3.96 -3.74 -18.58
CA ARG A 52 -5.01 -4.62 -18.08
C ARG A 52 -5.28 -4.42 -16.59
N LEU A 53 -4.24 -4.42 -15.76
CA LEU A 53 -4.40 -4.25 -14.32
C LEU A 53 -4.87 -2.84 -13.95
N ARG A 54 -4.47 -1.82 -14.72
CA ARG A 54 -4.98 -0.46 -14.56
C ARG A 54 -6.49 -0.39 -14.84
N ALA A 55 -6.95 -1.07 -15.89
CA ALA A 55 -8.37 -1.17 -16.22
C ALA A 55 -9.16 -1.89 -15.13
N GLU A 56 -8.62 -2.98 -14.57
CA GLU A 56 -9.30 -3.70 -13.48
C GLU A 56 -9.44 -2.86 -12.20
N VAL A 57 -8.45 -2.01 -11.87
CA VAL A 57 -8.59 -1.06 -10.77
C VAL A 57 -9.60 0.03 -11.09
N ALA A 58 -9.59 0.57 -12.32
CA ALA A 58 -10.57 1.56 -12.74
C ALA A 58 -12.01 1.00 -12.70
N ALA A 59 -12.20 -0.29 -12.99
CA ALA A 59 -13.48 -0.98 -12.91
C ALA A 59 -14.05 -1.07 -11.49
N LEU A 60 -13.24 -0.82 -10.45
CA LEU A 60 -13.73 -0.68 -9.07
C LEU A 60 -14.43 0.66 -8.81
N GLY A 61 -14.49 1.55 -9.80
CA GLY A 61 -15.07 2.89 -9.66
C GLY A 61 -14.13 3.88 -8.97
N VAL A 62 -12.82 3.65 -9.04
CA VAL A 62 -11.81 4.52 -8.40
C VAL A 62 -10.88 5.13 -9.44
N ARG A 63 -10.46 6.37 -9.20
CA ARG A 63 -9.48 7.05 -10.05
C ARG A 63 -8.08 6.56 -9.70
N LEU A 64 -7.45 5.77 -10.58
CA LEU A 64 -6.09 5.31 -10.40
C LEU A 64 -5.07 6.38 -10.86
N VAL A 65 -4.15 6.74 -9.97
CA VAL A 65 -2.97 7.56 -10.27
C VAL A 65 -1.74 6.74 -9.95
N VAL A 66 -0.90 6.48 -10.96
CA VAL A 66 0.37 5.78 -10.74
C VAL A 66 1.47 6.81 -10.62
N VAL A 67 2.13 6.85 -9.47
CA VAL A 67 3.27 7.73 -9.24
C VAL A 67 4.54 6.88 -9.19
N PRO A 68 5.45 7.04 -10.16
CA PRO A 68 6.72 6.32 -10.14
C PRO A 68 7.56 6.80 -8.96
N LEU A 69 7.92 5.91 -8.04
CA LEU A 69 8.95 6.24 -7.04
C LEU A 69 10.31 6.24 -7.72
N GLY A 70 10.84 7.44 -7.98
CA GLY A 70 12.23 7.62 -8.34
C GLY A 70 13.16 7.35 -7.16
N MET A 71 14.33 6.77 -7.45
CA MET A 71 15.38 6.49 -6.45
C MET A 71 15.79 7.73 -5.64
N LEU A 72 15.74 8.91 -6.26
CA LEU A 72 16.14 10.19 -5.67
C LEU A 72 15.34 10.56 -4.40
N GLY A 73 14.06 10.17 -4.30
CA GLY A 73 13.27 10.37 -3.09
C GLY A 73 13.46 9.29 -2.02
N ALA A 74 13.85 8.08 -2.43
CA ALA A 74 14.01 6.93 -1.53
C ALA A 74 15.35 6.97 -0.77
N VAL A 75 16.42 7.45 -1.40
CA VAL A 75 17.76 7.55 -0.80
C VAL A 75 17.78 8.37 0.50
N PRO A 76 17.27 9.61 0.56
CA PRO A 76 17.29 10.39 1.81
C PRO A 76 16.41 9.79 2.91
N ALA A 77 15.29 9.14 2.55
CA ALA A 77 14.43 8.44 3.51
C ALA A 77 15.14 7.20 4.10
N LEU A 78 15.83 6.44 3.25
CA LEU A 78 16.62 5.27 3.65
C LEU A 78 17.82 5.68 4.51
N ALA A 79 18.54 6.75 4.11
CA ALA A 79 19.65 7.29 4.87
C ALA A 79 19.21 7.73 6.28
N ARG A 80 18.07 8.43 6.39
CA ARG A 80 17.47 8.77 7.68
C ARG A 80 17.08 7.53 8.49
N ALA A 81 16.50 6.51 7.86
CA ALA A 81 16.13 5.26 8.53
C ALA A 81 17.37 4.52 9.07
N LEU A 82 18.46 4.46 8.30
CA LEU A 82 19.73 3.86 8.72
C LEU A 82 20.38 4.66 9.86
N LEU A 83 20.43 5.99 9.76
CA LEU A 83 20.91 6.88 10.82
C LEU A 83 20.06 6.78 12.10
N TRP A 84 18.74 6.57 11.96
CA TRP A 84 17.83 6.34 13.08
C TRP A 84 18.03 4.95 13.70
N CYS A 85 18.19 3.91 12.88
CA CYS A 85 18.43 2.54 13.32
C CYS A 85 19.78 2.41 14.04
N ALA A 86 20.81 3.14 13.57
CA ALA A 86 22.10 3.24 14.23
C ALA A 86 22.01 3.91 15.63
N ARG A 87 21.01 4.77 15.86
CA ARG A 87 20.78 5.44 17.14
C ARG A 87 19.91 4.65 18.12
N ARG A 88 19.11 3.67 17.67
CA ARG A 88 18.28 2.80 18.54
C ARG A 88 18.10 1.41 17.92
N PRO A 89 18.79 0.36 18.40
CA PRO A 89 18.59 -1.00 17.91
C PRO A 89 17.23 -1.54 18.41
N ILE A 90 16.15 -1.26 17.66
CA ILE A 90 14.81 -1.80 17.95
C ILE A 90 14.72 -3.29 17.65
N CYS A 91 15.65 -3.87 16.88
CA CYS A 91 15.76 -5.32 16.69
C CYS A 91 16.58 -5.99 17.81
N ARG A 92 16.20 -5.81 19.09
CA ARG A 92 16.56 -6.76 20.14
C ARG A 92 15.51 -7.88 20.20
N ARG A 93 15.87 -9.02 19.62
CA ARG A 93 15.59 -10.39 20.12
C ARG A 93 14.10 -10.71 20.40
N LYS A 94 13.36 -11.15 19.38
CA LYS A 94 12.24 -12.11 19.57
C LYS A 94 12.61 -13.47 18.97
N GLY A 95 13.67 -14.06 19.50
CA GLY A 95 14.01 -15.47 19.32
C GLY A 95 14.18 -16.08 20.69
N ALA A 96 13.07 -16.48 21.32
CA ALA A 96 12.98 -17.44 22.43
C ALA A 96 11.55 -17.47 22.96
N ARG A 97 10.66 -18.23 22.31
CA ARG A 97 9.57 -18.87 23.06
C ARG A 97 9.51 -20.31 22.61
N ARG A 98 10.28 -21.14 23.34
CA ARG A 98 10.15 -22.60 23.35
C ARG A 98 8.66 -22.95 23.45
N ARG A 99 8.15 -23.72 22.49
CA ARG A 99 6.94 -24.52 22.72
C ARG A 99 7.39 -25.87 23.23
N SER A 100 7.26 -26.05 24.53
CA SER A 100 7.23 -27.32 25.24
C SER A 100 5.79 -27.51 25.72
N SER A 101 5.13 -28.57 25.25
CA SER A 101 3.79 -29.12 25.57
C SER A 101 3.14 -29.54 24.24
N THR A 102 2.82 -30.80 23.94
CA THR A 102 2.68 -32.03 24.71
C THR A 102 2.80 -33.18 23.72
#